data_AF-A0A1S9A8G5-F1
#
_entry.id   AF-A0A1S9A8G5-F1
#
_cell.length_a   1.000
_cell.length_b   1.000
_cell.length_c   1.000
_cell.angle_alpha   90.00
_cell.angle_beta   90.00
_cell.angle_gamma   90.00
#
_symmetry.space_group_name_H-M   'P 1'
#
loop_
_entity.id
_entity.type
_entity.pdbx_description
1 polymer ?
#
loop_
_entity_poly.entity_id
_entity_poly.type
_entity_poly.pdbx_seq_one_letter_code
_entity_poly.pdbx_strand_id
1 'polypeptide(L)' 'MKLTCVALSVAFSFVAFLYLLIVFLDPGMNVETAFNLLVFAFIGSAALTALVLALRDRHR' A
#
# COMPACT_ATOMS: atom_id res chain seq x y z
N MET A 1 6.65 -6.36 -21.32
CA MET A 1 5.42 -5.60 -21.66
C MET A 1 4.18 -6.05 -20.88
N LYS A 2 3.88 -7.35 -20.75
CA LYS A 2 2.72 -7.82 -19.94
C LYS A 2 2.86 -7.48 -18.44
N LEU A 3 4.04 -7.75 -17.87
CA LEU A 3 4.36 -7.46 -16.45
C LEU A 3 4.29 -5.97 -16.10
N THR A 4 4.74 -5.11 -17.01
CA THR A 4 4.69 -3.65 -16.82
C THR A 4 3.26 -3.11 -16.80
N CYS A 5 2.35 -3.63 -17.64
CA CYS A 5 0.94 -3.22 -17.60
C CYS A 5 0.23 -3.70 -16.33
N VAL A 6 0.58 -4.91 -15.84
CA VAL A 6 0.05 -5.43 -14.57
C VAL A 6 0.56 -4.59 -13.40
N ALA A 7 1.87 -4.30 -13.35
CA ALA A 7 2.44 -3.44 -12.32
C ALA A 7 1.83 -2.04 -12.31
N LEU A 8 1.61 -1.45 -13.50
CA LEU A 8 0.97 -0.14 -13.63
C LEU A 8 -0.49 -0.16 -13.14
N SER A 9 -1.25 -1.20 -13.48
CA SER A 9 -2.66 -1.34 -13.07
C SER A 9 -2.80 -1.55 -11.57
N VAL A 10 -1.88 -2.31 -10.97
CA VAL A 10 -1.83 -2.52 -9.52
C VAL A 10 -1.44 -1.22 -8.82
N ALA A 11 -0.44 -0.49 -9.31
CA ALA A 11 -0.06 0.81 -8.76
C ALA A 11 -1.23 1.81 -8.82
N PHE A 12 -1.93 1.87 -9.95
CA PHE A 12 -3.08 2.76 -10.12
C PHE A 12 -4.25 2.39 -9.20
N SER A 13 -4.55 1.09 -9.08
CA SER A 13 -5.59 0.59 -8.18
C SER A 13 -5.26 0.86 -6.71
N PHE A 14 -3.98 0.74 -6.34
CA PHE A 14 -3.53 1.01 -4.97
C PHE A 14 -3.69 2.49 -4.61
N VAL A 15 -3.29 3.40 -5.50
CA VAL A 15 -3.48 4.84 -5.31
C VAL A 15 -4.97 5.21 -5.23
N ALA A 16 -5.80 4.65 -6.11
CA ALA A 16 -7.24 4.88 -6.09
C ALA A 16 -7.91 4.37 -4.81
N PHE A 17 -7.49 3.20 -4.32
CA PHE A 17 -7.98 2.62 -3.07
C PHE A 17 -7.63 3.50 -1.87
N LEU A 18 -6.39 3.98 -1.79
CA LEU A 18 -5.94 4.87 -0.72
C LEU A 18 -6.64 6.22 -0.77
N TYR A 19 -6.82 6.79 -1.95
CA TYR A 19 -7.56 8.04 -2.13
C TYR A 19 -9.00 7.91 -1.63
N LEU A 20 -9.70 6.83 -2.03
CA LEU A 20 -11.06 6.55 -1.54
C LEU A 20 -11.09 6.34 -0.03
N LEU A 21 -10.09 5.64 0.54
CA LEU A 21 -9.99 5.43 1.97
C LEU A 21 -9.85 6.77 2.72
N ILE A 22 -8.99 7.67 2.25
CA ILE A 22 -8.76 9.00 2.83
C ILE A 22 -10.05 9.81 2.80
N VAL A 23 -10.72 9.87 1.64
CA VAL A 23 -11.97 10.63 1.46
C VAL A 23 -13.11 10.10 2.35
N PHE A 24 -13.22 8.78 2.52
CA PHE A 24 -14.25 8.17 3.36
C PHE A 24 -13.97 8.28 4.86
N LEU A 25 -12.71 8.19 5.26
CA LEU A 25 -12.34 8.14 6.67
C LEU A 25 -12.33 9.53 7.29
N ASP A 26 -11.81 10.54 6.57
CA ASP A 26 -11.84 11.93 7.03
C ASP A 26 -11.69 12.92 5.85
N PRO A 27 -12.78 13.45 5.29
CA PRO A 27 -12.75 14.34 4.12
C PRO A 27 -12.15 15.73 4.41
N GLY A 28 -11.90 16.07 5.68
CA GLY A 28 -11.25 17.31 6.10
C GLY A 28 -9.74 17.16 6.35
N MET A 29 -9.19 15.95 6.16
CA MET A 29 -7.81 15.65 6.51
C MET A 29 -6.80 16.32 5.58
N ASN A 30 -5.82 17.01 6.18
CA ASN A 30 -4.75 17.66 5.45
C ASN A 30 -4.00 16.67 4.54
N VAL A 31 -3.63 17.14 3.34
CA VAL A 31 -2.93 16.35 2.32
C VAL A 31 -1.63 15.72 2.86
N GLU A 32 -0.95 16.41 3.77
CA GLU A 32 0.24 15.91 4.47
C GLU A 32 -0.05 14.70 5.37
N THR A 33 -1.16 14.73 6.12
CA THR A 33 -1.58 13.63 6.98
C THR A 33 -2.00 12.43 6.15
N ALA A 34 -2.73 12.66 5.07
CA ALA A 34 -3.12 11.63 4.10
C ALA A 34 -1.88 10.95 3.48
N PHE A 35 -0.87 11.72 3.08
CA PHE A 35 0.38 11.20 2.54
C PHE A 35 1.14 10.37 3.59
N ASN A 36 1.24 10.84 4.83
CA ASN A 36 1.86 10.07 5.91
C ASN A 36 1.15 8.74 6.14
N LEU A 37 -0.18 8.72 6.14
CA LEU A 37 -0.96 7.50 6.34
C LEU A 37 -0.69 6.48 5.24
N LEU A 38 -0.54 6.96 4.01
CA LEU A 38 -0.22 6.19 2.82
C LEU A 38 1.20 5.58 2.92
N VAL A 39 2.18 6.37 3.35
CA VAL A 39 3.57 5.93 3.59
C VAL A 39 3.61 4.89 4.71
N PHE A 40 2.91 5.11 5.82
CA PHE A 40 2.85 4.16 6.94
C PHE A 40 2.18 2.84 6.52
N ALA A 41 1.08 2.89 5.77
CA ALA A 41 0.41 1.70 5.26
C ALA A 41 1.31 0.90 4.30
N PHE A 42 2.07 1.58 3.44
CA PHE A 42 3.02 0.93 2.54
C PHE A 42 4.17 0.25 3.30
N ILE A 43 4.79 0.97 4.24
CA ILE A 43 5.86 0.43 5.10
C ILE A 43 5.34 -0.76 5.91
N GLY A 44 4.14 -0.64 6.49
CA GLY A 44 3.51 -1.72 7.27
C GLY A 44 3.26 -2.97 6.42
N SER A 45 2.73 -2.81 5.21
CA SER A 45 2.52 -3.92 4.26
C SER A 45 3.83 -4.58 3.82
N ALA A 46 4.85 -3.78 3.54
CA ALA A 46 6.17 -4.28 3.17
C ALA A 46 6.82 -5.06 4.33
N ALA A 47 6.74 -4.54 5.56
CA ALA A 47 7.24 -5.20 6.76
C ALA A 47 6.52 -6.53 7.04
N LEU A 48 5.18 -6.55 6.91
CA LEU A 48 4.38 -7.78 7.02
C LEU A 48 4.77 -8.80 5.96
N THR A 49 4.92 -8.36 4.71
CA THR A 49 5.32 -9.24 3.60
C THR A 49 6.71 -9.83 3.84
N ALA A 50 7.67 -9.00 4.27
CA ALA A 50 9.02 -9.44 4.60
C ALA A 50 9.02 -10.42 5.78
N LEU A 51 8.20 -10.16 6.81
CA LEU A 51 8.06 -11.04 7.98
C LEU A 51 7.46 -12.39 7.58
N VAL A 52 6.41 -12.40 6.77
CA VAL A 52 5.78 -13.64 6.27
C VAL A 52 6.76 -14.44 5.42
N LEU A 53 7.53 -13.79 4.55
CA LEU A 53 8.57 -14.45 3.76
C LEU A 53 9.67 -15.03 4.64
N ALA A 54 10.16 -14.27 5.62
CA ALA A 54 11.20 -14.71 6.56
C ALA A 54 10.73 -15.91 7.42
N LEU A 55 9.48 -15.87 7.90
CA LEU A 55 8.88 -16.98 8.65
C LEU A 55 8.68 -18.22 7.77
N ARG A 56 8.32 -18.03 6.50
CA ARG A 56 8.15 -19.12 5.53
C ARG A 56 9.47 -19.79 5.18
N ASP A 57 10.55 -19.03 5.05
CA ASP A 57 11.89 -19.56 4.77
C ASP A 57 12.43 -20.37 5.97
N ARG A 58 12.15 -19.90 7.19
CA ARG A 58 12.58 -20.60 8.42
C ARG A 58 11.86 -21.92 8.70
N HIS A 59 10.75 -22.18 8.02
CA HIS A 59 9.91 -23.37 8.21
C HIS A 59 10.14 -24.45 7.15
N ARG A 60 11.05 -24.21 6.19
CA ARG A 60 11.56 -25.19 5.22
C ARG A 60 12.96 -25.66 5.63
#